data_AF-A0A133ZBE5-F1
#
_entry.id   AF-A0A133ZBE5-F1
#
_cell.length_a   1.000
_cell.length_b   1.000
_cell.length_c   1.000
_cell.angle_alpha   90.00
_cell.angle_beta   90.00
_cell.angle_gamma   90.00
#
_symmetry.space_group_name_H-M   'P 1'
#
loop_
_entity.id
_entity.type
_entity.pdbx_description
1 polymer ?
#
loop_
_entity_poly.entity_id
_entity_poly.type
_entity_poly.pdbx_seq_one_letter_code
_entity_poly.pdbx_strand_id
1 'polypeptide(L)' 'MNTTPAWLTVREASEYTGLHAETIRTLMRRGDIEARKPGKTWRTTQSWLDQYMNQGAA' A
#
# COMPACT_ATOMS: atom_id res chain seq x y z
N MET A 1 16.84 -5.94 -13.38
CA MET A 1 15.87 -6.28 -12.31
C MET A 1 15.95 -5.20 -11.25
N ASN A 2 15.15 -4.14 -11.41
CA ASN A 2 15.31 -2.90 -10.66
C ASN A 2 14.43 -2.99 -9.40
N THR A 3 14.85 -3.79 -8.42
CA THR A 3 14.22 -3.83 -7.09
C THR A 3 14.71 -2.63 -6.28
N THR A 4 14.07 -1.50 -6.52
CA THR A 4 14.01 -0.44 -5.52
C THR A 4 12.61 -0.52 -4.91
N PRO A 5 12.44 -0.54 -3.58
CA PRO A 5 11.12 -0.33 -3.00
C PRO A 5 10.73 1.13 -3.31
N ALA A 6 10.12 1.33 -4.47
CA ALA A 6 9.52 2.60 -4.83
C ALA A 6 8.40 2.83 -3.83
N TRP A 7 8.63 3.79 -2.92
CA TRP A 7 7.62 4.20 -1.97
C TRP A 7 6.41 4.71 -2.73
N LEU A 8 5.33 3.94 -2.72
CA LEU A 8 4.09 4.30 -3.36
C LEU A 8 3.28 5.22 -2.45
N THR A 9 2.76 6.28 -3.03
CA THR A 9 1.71 7.06 -2.41
C THR A 9 0.39 6.28 -2.39
N VAL A 10 -0.58 6.75 -1.59
CA VAL A 10 -1.93 6.18 -1.54
C VAL A 10 -2.58 6.12 -2.93
N ARG A 11 -2.26 7.09 -3.79
CA ARG A 11 -2.82 7.19 -5.14
C ARG A 11 -2.23 6.14 -6.08
N GLU A 12 -0.91 5.97 -6.06
CA GLU A 12 -0.26 4.90 -6.84
C GLU A 12 -0.64 3.50 -6.33
N ALA A 13 -0.77 3.33 -5.02
CA ALA A 13 -1.27 2.09 -4.43
C ALA A 13 -2.72 1.80 -4.86
N SER A 14 -3.54 2.85 -4.97
CA SER A 14 -4.92 2.75 -5.45
C SER A 14 -4.97 2.31 -6.90
N GLU A 15 -4.15 2.90 -7.78
CA GLU A 15 -4.05 2.47 -9.18
C GLU A 15 -3.50 1.05 -9.33
N TYR A 16 -2.54 0.66 -8.48
CA TYR A 16 -1.94 -0.67 -8.50
C TYR A 16 -2.92 -1.76 -8.04
N THR A 17 -3.67 -1.51 -6.98
CA THR A 17 -4.61 -2.50 -6.42
C THR A 17 -6.01 -2.43 -7.02
N GLY A 18 -6.33 -1.35 -7.72
CA GLY A 18 -7.70 -1.02 -8.14
C GLY A 18 -8.62 -0.58 -6.98
N LEU A 19 -8.12 -0.50 -5.75
CA LEU A 19 -8.89 -0.08 -4.58
C LEU A 19 -8.99 1.45 -4.51
N HIS A 20 -10.06 1.96 -3.89
CA HIS A 20 -10.20 3.40 -3.67
C HIS A 20 -9.13 3.92 -2.71
N ALA A 21 -8.62 5.14 -2.93
CA ALA A 21 -7.60 5.76 -2.09
C ALA A 21 -8.00 5.83 -0.60
N GLU A 22 -9.30 6.03 -0.32
CA GLU A 22 -9.84 5.99 1.04
C GLU A 22 -9.80 4.60 1.67
N THR A 23 -10.07 3.55 0.89
CA THR A 23 -9.95 2.16 1.33
C THR A 23 -8.51 1.86 1.71
N ILE A 24 -7.55 2.21 0.86
CA ILE A 24 -6.12 2.02 1.17
C ILE A 24 -5.74 2.77 2.42
N ARG A 25 -6.14 4.04 2.55
CA ARG A 25 -5.84 4.82 3.77
C ARG A 25 -6.44 4.18 5.02
N THR A 26 -7.62 3.58 4.91
CA THR A 26 -8.29 2.87 6.01
C THR A 26 -7.54 1.59 6.37
N LEU A 27 -7.12 0.80 5.38
CA LEU A 27 -6.30 -0.41 5.57
C LEU A 27 -4.96 -0.08 6.21
N MET A 28 -4.29 0.98 5.75
CA MET A 28 -3.05 1.49 6.35
C MET A 28 -3.25 1.96 7.80
N ARG A 29 -4.39 2.59 8.11
CA ARG A 29 -4.74 3.02 9.48
C ARG A 29 -5.08 1.85 10.40
N ARG A 30 -5.73 0.83 9.87
CA ARG A 30 -6.07 -0.40 10.59
C ARG A 30 -4.85 -1.27 10.87
N GLY A 31 -3.82 -1.18 10.03
CA GLY A 31 -2.65 -2.05 10.07
C GLY A 31 -2.81 -3.32 9.26
N ASP A 32 -3.85 -3.41 8.42
CA ASP A 32 -4.05 -4.50 7.45
C ASP A 32 -2.97 -4.50 6.36
N ILE A 33 -2.59 -3.31 5.89
CA ILE A 33 -1.51 -3.13 4.92
C ILE A 33 -0.35 -2.44 5.62
N GLU A 34 0.84 -2.99 5.45
CA GLU A 34 2.05 -2.39 5.97
C GLU A 34 2.30 -1.06 5.24
N ALA A 35 2.42 0.01 6.02
CA ALA A 35 2.61 1.36 5.51
C ALA A 35 3.41 2.19 6.51
N ARG A 36 4.28 3.05 5.99
CA ARG A 36 5.04 4.01 6.77
C ARG A 36 4.53 5.41 6.51
N LYS A 37 4.53 6.23 7.54
CA LYS A 37 4.20 7.64 7.44
C LYS A 37 5.45 8.50 7.68
N PRO A 38 6.38 8.61 6.70
CA PRO A 38 7.48 9.55 6.82
C PRO A 38 6.91 10.98 6.75
N GLY A 39 6.82 11.64 7.91
CA GLY A 39 6.27 12.98 8.04
C GLY A 39 4.73 13.02 8.02
N LYS A 40 4.16 13.69 7.01
CA LYS A 40 2.70 13.95 6.92
C LYS A 40 1.96 13.00 5.97
N THR A 41 2.66 12.22 5.16
CA THR A 41 2.06 11.43 4.07
C THR A 41 2.26 9.94 4.32
N TRP A 42 1.20 9.16 4.10
CA TRP A 42 1.27 7.71 4.10
C TRP A 42 1.95 7.20 2.84
N ARG A 43 2.90 6.29 3.00
CA ARG A 43 3.64 5.62 1.94
C ARG A 43 3.64 4.12 2.20
N THR A 44 3.33 3.36 1.17
CA THR A 44 3.43 1.89 1.19
C THR A 44 4.43 1.46 0.11
N THR A 45 4.58 0.16 -0.10
CA THR A 45 5.44 -0.39 -1.15
C THR A 45 4.67 -1.43 -1.94
N GLN A 46 5.07 -1.67 -3.19
CA GLN A 46 4.45 -2.73 -4.00
C GLN A 46 4.51 -4.08 -3.29
N SER A 47 5.64 -4.41 -2.65
CA SER A 47 5.80 -5.70 -1.96
C SER A 47 4.78 -5.91 -0.84
N TRP A 48 4.43 -4.84 -0.11
CA TRP A 48 3.42 -4.91 0.95
C TRP A 48 2.00 -5.01 0.41
N LEU A 49 1.70 -4.32 -0.69
CA LEU A 49 0.42 -4.44 -1.38
C LEU A 49 0.25 -5.84 -1.97
N ASP A 50 1.30 -6.37 -2.60
CA ASP A 50 1.33 -7.73 -3.13
C ASP A 50 1.14 -8.77 -2.02
N GLN A 51 1.85 -8.63 -0.90
CA GLN A 51 1.66 -9.47 0.27
C GLN A 51 0.21 -9.43 0.79
N TYR A 52 -0.40 -8.24 0.86
CA TYR A 52 -1.79 -8.10 1.26
C TYR A 52 -2.77 -8.73 0.26
N MET A 53 -2.57 -8.52 -1.05
CA MET A 53 -3.38 -9.13 -2.09
C MET A 53 -3.28 -10.66 -2.07
N ASN A 54 -2.08 -11.19 -1.79
CA ASN A 54 -1.83 -12.62 -1.68
C ASN A 54 -2.37 -13.22 -0.36
N GLN A 55 -2.38 -12.46 0.74
CA GLN A 55 -2.94 -12.89 2.03
C GLN A 55 -4.46 -12.73 2.13
N GLY A 56 -5.05 -11.76 1.43
CA GLY A 56 -6.50 -11.48 1.43
C GLY A 56 -7.31 -12.31 0.43
N ALA A 57 -6.67 -13.22 -0.32
CA ALA A 57 -7.31 -14.12 -1.28
C ALA A 57 -7.68 -15.50 -0.70
N ALA A 58 -7.94 -15.58 0.61
CA ALA A 58 -8.39 -16.80 1.29
C ALA A 58 -9.92 -16.83 1.44
#